data_AF-A0AAD6N8H9-F1
#
_entry.id   AF-A0AAD6N8H9-F1
#
_cell.length_a   1.000
_cell.length_b   1.000
_cell.length_c   1.000
_cell.angle_alpha   90.00
_cell.angle_beta   90.00
_cell.angle_gamma   90.00
#
_symmetry.space_group_name_H-M   'P 1'
#
loop_
_entity.id
_entity.type
_entity.pdbx_description
1 polymer ?
#
loop_
_entity_poly.entity_id
_entity_poly.type
_entity_poly.pdbx_seq_one_letter_code
_entity_poly.pdbx_strand_id
1 'polypeptide(L)'
;MVFKRLVRFAIGDRISFGDLLSVNGDTYKVRRLTGDPFTMLMTTEDIVQVDELLCPIDHTPFIIFVKPAHALAGPFDTIEIHPDAREMLDYEGELTVVVGRDAKNISENEALDYVLGYTAGNDLSARNFQLPEASGMQFGYSKSFDQFGPIGHTIVAASEIPDPQDLRLVTRVNGQVKQQTSTIDMIWSVRQIISHLSRGITLRKGTVIMTGTPAGVGFFNREFLKVGDVVEVEIEGVASVKMKSGILDIAVETTLHTIYYLIWREQYYPKKLCARSRRTEVATIRSSPLPVTITHHHLPNITSLPASSFTHQQLAQTHVLVY
;
A
#
# COMPACT_ATOMS: atom_id res chain seq x y z
N MET A 1 -10.52 -23.84 18.16
CA MET A 1 -10.84 -23.49 16.76
C MET A 1 -11.88 -24.46 16.24
N VAL A 2 -12.83 -23.97 15.44
CA VAL A 2 -14.02 -24.71 14.96
C VAL A 2 -13.69 -25.68 13.81
N PHE A 3 -12.56 -25.48 13.15
CA PHE A 3 -12.05 -26.32 12.07
C PHE A 3 -10.59 -26.72 12.34
N LYS A 4 -10.12 -27.75 11.63
CA LYS A 4 -8.70 -28.12 11.53
C LYS A 4 -8.11 -27.74 10.16
N ARG A 5 -8.92 -27.83 9.10
CA ARG A 5 -8.53 -27.56 7.71
C ARG A 5 -9.67 -26.85 6.99
N LEU A 6 -9.70 -25.52 7.07
CA LEU A 6 -10.75 -24.72 6.44
C LEU A 6 -10.65 -24.81 4.92
N VAL A 7 -11.76 -25.12 4.27
CA VAL A 7 -11.91 -25.14 2.81
C VAL A 7 -13.15 -24.35 2.40
N ARG A 8 -13.14 -23.84 1.17
CA ARG A 8 -14.29 -23.19 0.52
C ARG A 8 -14.70 -24.02 -0.69
N PHE A 9 -16.00 -24.17 -0.94
CA PHE A 9 -16.53 -25.02 -2.01
C PHE A 9 -17.93 -24.58 -2.42
N ALA A 10 -18.41 -25.06 -3.56
CA ALA A 10 -19.77 -24.81 -4.05
C ALA A 10 -20.65 -26.06 -3.88
N ILE A 11 -21.93 -25.88 -3.54
CA ILE A 11 -22.99 -26.88 -3.69
C ILE A 11 -24.12 -26.23 -4.47
N GLY A 12 -24.31 -26.65 -5.73
CA GLY A 12 -25.14 -25.90 -6.67
C GLY A 12 -24.63 -24.47 -6.79
N ASP A 13 -25.53 -23.48 -6.71
CA ASP A 13 -25.18 -22.06 -6.82
C ASP A 13 -24.73 -21.42 -5.49
N ARG A 14 -24.55 -22.21 -4.43
CA ARG A 14 -24.21 -21.69 -3.09
C ARG A 14 -22.78 -22.01 -2.69
N ILE A 15 -22.00 -20.96 -2.44
CA ILE A 15 -20.67 -21.04 -1.84
C ILE A 15 -20.78 -21.30 -0.33
N SER A 16 -19.91 -22.15 0.20
CA SER A 16 -19.88 -22.51 1.62
C SER A 16 -18.45 -22.71 2.12
N PHE A 17 -18.29 -22.60 3.43
CA PHE A 17 -17.07 -22.98 4.14
C PHE A 17 -17.23 -24.35 4.80
N GLY A 18 -16.11 -25.03 5.04
CA GLY A 18 -16.11 -26.33 5.70
C GLY A 18 -14.78 -26.72 6.31
N ASP A 19 -14.81 -27.72 7.19
CA ASP A 19 -13.64 -28.41 7.70
C ASP A 19 -13.38 -29.68 6.88
N LEU A 20 -12.26 -29.74 6.18
CA LEU A 20 -11.87 -30.89 5.36
C LEU A 20 -11.57 -32.10 6.26
N LEU A 21 -12.30 -33.19 6.05
CA LEU A 21 -12.20 -34.43 6.83
C LEU A 21 -11.28 -35.44 6.16
N SER A 22 -11.42 -35.64 4.84
CA SER A 22 -10.59 -36.57 4.07
C SER A 22 -10.55 -36.20 2.59
N VAL A 23 -9.49 -36.62 1.91
CA VAL A 23 -9.29 -36.48 0.46
C VAL A 23 -9.23 -37.88 -0.14
N ASN A 24 -10.03 -38.17 -1.16
CA ASN A 24 -10.08 -39.45 -1.86
C ASN A 24 -9.99 -39.21 -3.37
N GLY A 25 -8.77 -39.26 -3.92
CA GLY A 25 -8.53 -38.82 -5.30
C GLY A 25 -8.92 -37.34 -5.45
N ASP A 26 -9.76 -37.05 -6.44
CA ASP A 26 -10.26 -35.70 -6.74
C ASP A 26 -11.55 -35.34 -5.98
N THR A 27 -11.90 -36.13 -4.95
CA THR A 27 -13.10 -35.89 -4.13
C THR A 27 -12.73 -35.54 -2.69
N TYR A 28 -13.46 -34.59 -2.13
CA TYR A 28 -13.19 -34.00 -0.82
C TYR A 28 -14.40 -34.21 0.09
N LYS A 29 -14.18 -34.88 1.23
CA LYS A 29 -15.20 -35.03 2.27
C LYS A 29 -15.07 -33.88 3.25
N VAL A 30 -16.09 -33.04 3.33
CA VAL A 30 -16.05 -31.76 4.05
C VAL A 30 -17.21 -31.68 5.02
N ARG A 31 -16.95 -31.31 6.28
CA ARG A 31 -18.00 -30.91 7.22
C ARG A 31 -18.32 -29.45 6.98
N ARG A 32 -19.54 -29.13 6.60
CA ARG A 32 -19.95 -27.74 6.38
C ARG A 32 -19.89 -26.94 7.68
N LEU A 33 -19.45 -25.69 7.57
CA LEU A 33 -19.49 -24.71 8.63
C LEU A 33 -20.52 -23.63 8.26
N THR A 34 -21.15 -23.03 9.26
CA THR A 34 -22.01 -21.86 9.09
C THR A 34 -21.29 -20.61 9.59
N GLY A 35 -21.65 -19.46 9.03
CA GLY A 35 -21.02 -18.18 9.34
C GLY A 35 -19.87 -17.84 8.39
N ASP A 36 -18.96 -16.99 8.85
CA ASP A 36 -17.88 -16.41 8.06
C ASP A 36 -16.53 -16.51 8.82
N PRO A 37 -15.43 -16.89 8.13
CA PRO A 37 -14.13 -17.13 8.76
C PRO A 37 -13.51 -15.91 9.44
N PHE A 38 -13.96 -14.69 9.13
CA PHE A 38 -13.42 -13.45 9.68
C PHE A 38 -14.25 -12.90 10.84
N THR A 39 -15.47 -13.38 11.03
CA THR A 39 -16.38 -12.95 12.09
C THR A 39 -16.64 -14.08 13.09
N MET A 40 -17.29 -15.16 12.65
CA MET A 40 -17.56 -16.35 13.47
C MET A 40 -17.95 -17.54 12.59
N LEU A 41 -17.29 -18.68 12.80
CA LEU A 41 -17.68 -19.97 12.24
C LEU A 41 -18.31 -20.86 13.31
N MET A 42 -19.27 -21.69 12.90
CA MET A 42 -19.90 -22.71 13.75
C MET A 42 -19.91 -24.06 13.04
N THR A 43 -19.64 -25.12 13.79
CA THR A 43 -19.70 -26.49 13.30
C THR A 43 -21.13 -26.89 13.01
N THR A 44 -21.35 -27.63 11.92
CA THR A 44 -22.63 -28.30 11.65
C THR A 44 -22.42 -29.82 11.58
N GLU A 45 -23.50 -30.58 11.65
CA GLU A 45 -23.48 -32.04 11.39
C GLU A 45 -23.53 -32.38 9.88
N ASP A 46 -23.63 -31.36 9.01
CA ASP A 46 -23.73 -31.54 7.56
C ASP A 46 -22.36 -31.92 6.98
N ILE A 47 -22.27 -33.12 6.42
CA ILE A 47 -21.06 -33.64 5.78
C ILE A 47 -21.37 -33.90 4.31
N VAL A 48 -20.60 -33.25 3.45
CA VAL A 48 -20.79 -33.26 2.01
C VAL A 48 -19.54 -33.82 1.33
N GLN A 49 -19.74 -34.38 0.15
CA GLN A 49 -18.66 -34.70 -0.76
C GLN A 49 -18.70 -33.69 -1.90
N VAL A 50 -17.56 -33.07 -2.19
CA VAL A 50 -17.41 -32.12 -3.29
C VAL A 50 -16.23 -32.53 -4.16
N ASP A 51 -16.31 -32.22 -5.44
CA ASP A 51 -15.28 -32.59 -6.43
C ASP A 51 -14.34 -31.42 -6.74
N GLU A 52 -14.65 -30.22 -6.21
CA GLU A 52 -13.87 -29.01 -6.40
C GLU A 52 -13.80 -28.21 -5.08
N LEU A 53 -12.61 -27.71 -4.78
CA LEU A 53 -12.40 -26.72 -3.72
C LEU A 53 -12.04 -25.38 -4.37
N LEU A 54 -12.66 -24.32 -3.86
CA LEU A 54 -12.36 -22.95 -4.22
C LEU A 54 -11.22 -22.43 -3.35
N CYS A 55 -10.66 -21.27 -3.73
CA CYS A 55 -9.78 -20.52 -2.85
C CYS A 55 -10.46 -20.31 -1.48
N PRO A 56 -9.83 -20.68 -0.35
CA PRO A 56 -10.40 -20.58 0.99
C PRO A 56 -10.73 -19.14 1.43
N ILE A 57 -10.41 -18.14 0.63
CA ILE A 57 -10.71 -16.73 0.85
C ILE A 57 -11.45 -16.24 -0.40
N ASP A 58 -12.70 -15.80 -0.23
CA ASP A 58 -13.59 -15.35 -1.32
C ASP A 58 -13.38 -13.88 -1.70
N HIS A 59 -13.09 -13.06 -0.69
CA HIS A 59 -13.16 -11.61 -0.83
C HIS A 59 -11.91 -10.98 -0.26
N THR A 60 -10.94 -10.71 -1.13
CA THR A 60 -9.93 -9.68 -0.83
C THR A 60 -10.56 -8.35 -1.24
N PRO A 61 -11.03 -7.49 -0.33
CA PRO A 61 -11.62 -6.22 -0.72
C PRO A 61 -10.62 -5.41 -1.55
N PHE A 62 -11.13 -4.56 -2.44
CA PHE A 62 -10.29 -3.52 -3.04
C PHE A 62 -9.81 -2.60 -1.91
N ILE A 63 -8.52 -2.68 -1.62
CA ILE A 63 -7.86 -1.74 -0.72
C ILE A 63 -7.31 -0.65 -1.62
N ILE A 64 -7.88 0.54 -1.50
CA ILE A 64 -7.54 1.70 -2.32
C ILE A 64 -7.03 2.79 -1.40
N PHE A 65 -5.91 3.39 -1.79
CA PHE A 65 -5.40 4.61 -1.20
C PHE A 65 -4.71 5.43 -2.28
N VAL A 66 -4.47 6.69 -1.95
CA VAL A 66 -3.90 7.67 -2.87
C VAL A 66 -2.52 8.09 -2.38
N LYS A 67 -1.58 8.16 -3.31
CA LYS A 67 -0.31 8.86 -3.14
C LYS A 67 -0.43 10.25 -3.77
N PRO A 68 0.06 11.32 -3.11
CA PRO A 68 0.04 12.67 -3.67
C PRO A 68 1.08 12.80 -4.78
N ALA A 69 0.96 13.87 -5.57
CA ALA A 69 1.84 14.13 -6.70
C ALA A 69 3.33 14.21 -6.34
N HIS A 70 3.67 14.68 -5.14
CA HIS A 70 5.05 14.76 -4.66
C HIS A 70 5.69 13.40 -4.37
N ALA A 71 4.90 12.33 -4.32
CA ALA A 71 5.43 10.98 -4.21
C ALA A 71 6.06 10.49 -5.53
N LEU A 72 5.81 11.11 -6.69
CA LEU A 72 6.48 10.68 -7.93
C LEU A 72 8.00 10.74 -7.79
N ALA A 73 8.68 9.74 -8.34
CA ALA A 73 10.10 9.83 -8.60
C ALA A 73 10.45 9.28 -9.97
N GLY A 74 11.57 9.77 -10.50
CA GLY A 74 12.15 9.30 -11.75
C GLY A 74 12.73 7.90 -11.65
N PRO A 75 13.02 7.29 -12.82
CA PRO A 75 13.44 5.89 -12.92
C PRO A 75 14.83 5.59 -12.35
N PHE A 76 15.65 6.62 -12.11
CA PHE A 76 17.05 6.51 -11.69
C PHE A 76 17.38 7.37 -10.47
N ASP A 77 16.35 7.87 -9.79
CA ASP A 77 16.52 8.82 -8.70
C ASP A 77 17.14 8.17 -7.46
N THR A 78 17.90 8.97 -6.72
CA THR A 78 18.18 8.68 -5.32
C THR A 78 17.04 9.26 -4.49
N ILE A 79 16.37 8.40 -3.73
CA ILE A 79 15.16 8.73 -2.98
C ILE A 79 15.58 9.12 -1.56
N GLU A 80 15.39 10.37 -1.19
CA GLU A 80 15.83 10.85 0.12
C GLU A 80 14.90 10.37 1.23
N ILE A 81 15.36 9.37 2.01
CA ILE A 81 14.51 8.73 3.00
C ILE A 81 14.49 9.54 4.30
N HIS A 82 13.30 9.99 4.68
CA HIS A 82 13.05 10.64 5.97
C HIS A 82 13.50 9.74 7.14
N PRO A 83 14.21 10.25 8.17
CA PRO A 83 14.71 9.45 9.30
C PRO A 83 13.67 8.50 9.91
N ASP A 84 12.46 8.98 10.14
CA ASP A 84 11.39 8.20 10.75
C ASP A 84 10.86 7.08 9.86
N ALA A 85 11.08 7.13 8.53
CA ALA A 85 10.65 6.08 7.61
C ALA A 85 11.67 4.95 7.45
N ARG A 86 12.91 5.13 7.92
CA ARG A 86 14.05 4.24 7.63
C ARG A 86 13.96 2.88 8.31
N GLU A 87 13.38 2.80 9.50
CA GLU A 87 13.41 1.57 10.32
C GLU A 87 12.71 0.39 9.64
N MET A 88 11.59 0.67 8.97
CA MET A 88 10.79 -0.34 8.28
C MET A 88 10.47 0.07 6.84
N LEU A 89 11.45 0.63 6.14
CA LEU A 89 11.32 0.99 4.73
C LEU A 89 11.27 -0.28 3.88
N ASP A 90 10.25 -0.39 3.04
CA ASP A 90 9.98 -1.58 2.24
C ASP A 90 9.82 -1.26 0.75
N TYR A 91 10.09 -2.25 -0.10
CA TYR A 91 9.89 -2.20 -1.55
C TYR A 91 8.64 -2.99 -1.93
N GLU A 92 7.99 -2.55 -3.00
CA GLU A 92 6.81 -3.21 -3.56
C GLU A 92 6.88 -3.05 -5.08
N GLY A 93 7.38 -4.07 -5.78
CA GLY A 93 7.45 -4.02 -7.25
C GLY A 93 6.09 -4.27 -7.87
N GLU A 94 5.67 -3.38 -8.79
CA GLU A 94 4.33 -3.41 -9.37
C GLU A 94 4.32 -3.17 -10.88
N LEU A 95 3.38 -3.81 -11.58
CA LEU A 95 2.92 -3.31 -12.87
C LEU A 95 2.22 -1.96 -12.63
N THR A 96 2.53 -0.97 -13.46
CA THR A 96 1.96 0.37 -13.34
C THR A 96 1.28 0.78 -14.63
N VAL A 97 0.03 1.22 -14.53
CA VAL A 97 -0.82 1.63 -15.65
C VAL A 97 -0.87 3.15 -15.73
N VAL A 98 -0.76 3.72 -16.93
CA VAL A 98 -0.96 5.15 -17.15
C VAL A 98 -2.25 5.37 -17.95
N VAL A 99 -3.18 6.14 -17.40
CA VAL A 99 -4.46 6.45 -18.03
C VAL A 99 -4.25 7.48 -19.15
N GLY A 100 -4.69 7.16 -20.37
CA GLY A 100 -4.54 8.01 -21.56
C GLY A 100 -5.72 8.93 -21.86
N ARG A 101 -6.88 8.63 -21.27
CA ARG A 101 -8.15 9.34 -21.49
C ARG A 101 -8.95 9.40 -20.19
N ASP A 102 -9.66 10.49 -19.97
CA ASP A 102 -10.56 10.60 -18.81
C ASP A 102 -11.57 9.44 -18.80
N ALA A 103 -11.59 8.68 -17.70
CA ALA A 103 -12.47 7.53 -17.50
C ALA A 103 -13.39 7.76 -16.30
N LYS A 104 -14.69 7.52 -16.47
CA LYS A 104 -15.68 7.59 -15.38
C LYS A 104 -16.80 6.59 -15.64
N ASN A 105 -17.12 5.79 -14.64
CA ASN A 105 -18.16 4.77 -14.66
C ASN A 105 -18.06 3.82 -15.87
N ILE A 106 -16.84 3.46 -16.26
CA ILE A 106 -16.60 2.59 -17.43
C ILE A 106 -16.68 1.12 -17.02
N SER A 107 -17.07 0.27 -17.96
CA SER A 107 -17.10 -1.18 -17.74
C SER A 107 -15.70 -1.81 -17.86
N GLU A 108 -15.53 -3.04 -17.35
CA GLU A 108 -14.28 -3.81 -17.46
C GLU A 108 -13.88 -4.09 -18.92
N ASN A 109 -14.87 -4.24 -19.81
CA ASN A 109 -14.64 -4.50 -21.23
C ASN A 109 -14.02 -3.29 -21.93
N GLU A 110 -14.44 -2.09 -21.54
CA GLU A 110 -13.94 -0.82 -22.08
C GLU A 110 -12.63 -0.37 -21.42
N ALA A 111 -12.27 -0.92 -20.26
CA ALA A 111 -11.21 -0.42 -19.40
C ALA A 111 -9.86 -0.21 -20.11
N LEU A 112 -9.42 -1.16 -20.94
CA LEU A 112 -8.12 -1.06 -21.61
C LEU A 112 -8.09 0.01 -22.71
N ASP A 113 -9.24 0.42 -23.26
CA ASP A 113 -9.33 1.47 -24.30
C ASP A 113 -8.99 2.87 -23.76
N TYR A 114 -8.91 3.00 -22.43
CA TYR A 114 -8.54 4.23 -21.72
C TYR A 114 -7.08 4.23 -21.28
N VAL A 115 -6.32 3.15 -21.50
CA VAL A 115 -4.92 3.03 -21.09
C VAL A 115 -4.01 3.65 -22.15
N LEU A 116 -3.12 4.56 -21.73
CA LEU A 116 -2.03 5.08 -22.57
C LEU A 116 -0.98 3.99 -22.78
N GLY A 117 -0.61 3.33 -21.68
CA GLY A 117 0.42 2.32 -21.67
C GLY A 117 0.77 1.87 -20.26
N TYR A 118 1.84 1.08 -20.19
CA TYR A 118 2.31 0.41 -18.98
C TYR A 118 3.76 0.78 -18.68
N THR A 119 4.11 0.77 -17.40
CA THR A 119 5.46 0.96 -16.91
C THR A 119 5.71 0.07 -15.68
N ALA A 120 6.94 0.07 -15.16
CA ALA A 120 7.28 -0.53 -13.88
C ALA A 120 7.08 0.49 -12.75
N GLY A 121 6.69 0.05 -11.56
CA GLY A 121 6.58 0.91 -10.39
C GLY A 121 7.20 0.27 -9.17
N ASN A 122 7.66 1.10 -8.23
CA ASN A 122 8.04 0.67 -6.90
C ASN A 122 7.21 1.44 -5.86
N ASP A 123 6.29 0.78 -5.17
CA ASP A 123 5.48 1.42 -4.13
C ASP A 123 6.19 1.38 -2.76
N LEU A 124 7.07 2.36 -2.53
CA LEU A 124 7.79 2.42 -1.26
C LEU A 124 6.84 2.62 -0.09
N SER A 125 7.14 1.90 0.98
CA SER A 125 6.29 1.80 2.15
C SER A 125 7.10 1.97 3.43
N ALA A 126 6.80 3.00 4.21
CA ALA A 126 7.28 3.13 5.58
C ALA A 126 6.34 2.32 6.50
N ARG A 127 6.61 1.02 6.65
CA ARG A 127 5.68 0.07 7.31
C ARG A 127 5.39 0.43 8.76
N ASN A 128 6.31 1.09 9.45
CA ASN A 128 6.13 1.60 10.79
C ASN A 128 4.98 2.61 10.88
N PHE A 129 4.77 3.41 9.83
CA PHE A 129 3.63 4.33 9.72
C PHE A 129 2.34 3.65 9.26
N GLN A 130 2.40 2.42 8.74
CA GLN A 130 1.21 1.67 8.31
C GLN A 130 0.48 1.01 9.50
N LEU A 131 1.17 0.88 10.64
CA LEU A 131 0.64 0.26 11.85
C LEU A 131 -0.53 1.05 12.46
N PRO A 132 -1.49 0.38 13.13
CA PRO A 132 -2.63 1.03 13.79
C PRO A 132 -2.21 2.16 14.75
N GLU A 133 -1.13 1.95 15.50
CA GLU A 133 -0.65 2.87 16.52
C GLU A 133 -0.05 4.15 15.94
N ALA A 134 0.46 4.10 14.72
CA ALA A 134 1.09 5.23 14.04
C ALA A 134 0.10 6.02 13.17
N SER A 135 -0.70 5.34 12.35
CA SER A 135 -1.61 5.99 11.41
C SER A 135 -2.98 5.30 11.28
N GLY A 136 -3.43 4.52 12.28
CA GLY A 136 -4.77 3.92 12.26
C GLY A 136 -5.02 2.98 11.07
N MET A 137 -3.99 2.26 10.61
CA MET A 137 -4.01 1.45 9.39
C MET A 137 -4.31 2.23 8.10
N GLN A 138 -4.06 3.54 8.07
CA GLN A 138 -4.17 4.35 6.86
C GLN A 138 -2.92 4.16 5.99
N PHE A 139 -3.05 3.38 4.91
CA PHE A 139 -1.91 3.01 4.06
C PHE A 139 -1.40 4.19 3.23
N GLY A 140 -2.29 5.12 2.88
CA GLY A 140 -1.94 6.32 2.11
C GLY A 140 -0.77 7.07 2.73
N TYR A 141 -0.84 7.41 4.02
CA TYR A 141 0.23 8.19 4.67
C TYR A 141 1.59 7.47 4.65
N SER A 142 1.62 6.19 5.03
CA SER A 142 2.87 5.39 5.05
C SER A 142 3.55 5.23 3.69
N LYS A 143 2.81 5.45 2.61
CA LYS A 143 3.27 5.31 1.23
C LYS A 143 3.43 6.66 0.53
N SER A 144 3.15 7.78 1.19
CA SER A 144 3.04 9.11 0.55
C SER A 144 4.16 10.08 0.89
N PHE A 145 5.27 9.60 1.45
CA PHE A 145 6.47 10.42 1.58
C PHE A 145 6.95 10.86 0.20
N ASP A 146 7.63 12.01 0.14
CA ASP A 146 8.16 12.53 -1.12
C ASP A 146 9.01 11.44 -1.81
N GLN A 147 8.84 11.33 -3.13
CA GLN A 147 9.56 10.36 -3.97
C GLN A 147 9.27 8.87 -3.68
N PHE A 148 8.25 8.50 -2.88
CA PHE A 148 7.93 7.09 -2.58
C PHE A 148 7.24 6.30 -3.70
N GLY A 149 6.98 6.89 -4.86
CA GLY A 149 6.48 6.21 -6.05
C GLY A 149 7.41 6.39 -7.26
N PRO A 150 8.62 5.80 -7.26
CA PRO A 150 9.43 5.71 -8.46
C PRO A 150 8.72 4.89 -9.55
N ILE A 151 8.74 5.41 -10.79
CA ILE A 151 8.19 4.72 -11.96
C ILE A 151 9.26 4.50 -13.03
N GLY A 152 8.98 3.60 -13.96
CA GLY A 152 9.94 3.10 -14.95
C GLY A 152 10.37 4.11 -16.00
N HIS A 153 11.46 3.79 -16.69
CA HIS A 153 12.13 4.67 -17.63
C HIS A 153 11.35 4.96 -18.93
N THR A 154 10.28 4.22 -19.17
CA THR A 154 9.40 4.38 -20.34
C THR A 154 7.97 4.00 -19.98
N ILE A 155 7.02 4.52 -20.76
CA ILE A 155 5.64 4.05 -20.83
C ILE A 155 5.52 3.32 -22.15
N VAL A 156 5.39 2.00 -22.13
CA VAL A 156 5.16 1.20 -23.34
C VAL A 156 3.70 1.31 -23.71
N ALA A 157 3.43 1.70 -24.94
CA ALA A 157 2.07 1.91 -25.44
C ALA A 157 1.21 0.66 -25.25
N ALA A 158 -0.06 0.85 -24.90
CA ALA A 158 -0.98 -0.26 -24.69
C ALA A 158 -1.11 -1.18 -25.92
N SER A 159 -0.93 -0.64 -27.14
CA SER A 159 -0.95 -1.41 -28.40
C SER A 159 0.19 -2.41 -28.54
N GLU A 160 1.31 -2.21 -27.84
CA GLU A 160 2.48 -3.09 -27.88
C GLU A 160 2.41 -4.20 -26.82
N ILE A 161 1.42 -4.16 -25.92
CA ILE A 161 1.21 -5.13 -24.85
C ILE A 161 -0.09 -5.90 -25.12
N PRO A 162 -0.03 -7.10 -25.73
CA PRO A 162 -1.22 -7.86 -26.08
C PRO A 162 -2.10 -8.23 -24.89
N ASP A 163 -1.48 -8.58 -23.77
CA ASP A 163 -2.17 -8.89 -22.51
C ASP A 163 -1.38 -8.37 -21.29
N PRO A 164 -1.89 -7.37 -20.55
CA PRO A 164 -1.24 -6.91 -19.32
C PRO A 164 -1.31 -7.93 -18.17
N GLN A 165 -2.14 -8.97 -18.30
CA GLN A 165 -2.25 -10.07 -17.33
C GLN A 165 -1.28 -11.23 -17.60
N ASP A 166 -0.34 -11.10 -18.55
CA ASP A 166 0.69 -12.10 -18.80
C ASP A 166 2.09 -11.48 -18.96
N LEU A 167 2.54 -10.79 -17.91
CA LEU A 167 3.84 -10.11 -17.87
C LEU A 167 4.65 -10.63 -16.69
N ARG A 168 5.94 -10.91 -16.92
CA ARG A 168 6.85 -11.31 -15.84
C ARG A 168 7.33 -10.10 -15.06
N LEU A 169 7.19 -10.14 -13.73
CA LEU A 169 7.66 -9.12 -12.80
C LEU A 169 8.82 -9.67 -11.96
N VAL A 170 9.90 -8.90 -11.84
CA VAL A 170 11.03 -9.19 -10.95
C VAL A 170 11.43 -7.96 -10.15
N THR A 171 11.51 -8.10 -8.83
CA THR A 171 12.11 -7.09 -7.94
C THR A 171 13.43 -7.60 -7.38
N ARG A 172 14.47 -6.77 -7.45
CA ARG A 172 15.81 -7.05 -6.93
C ARG A 172 16.23 -5.97 -5.94
N VAL A 173 16.89 -6.39 -4.87
CA VAL A 173 17.56 -5.48 -3.92
C VAL A 173 19.04 -5.83 -3.91
N ASN A 174 19.88 -4.86 -4.29
CA ASN A 174 21.33 -5.05 -4.46
C ASN A 174 21.67 -6.26 -5.36
N GLY A 175 20.89 -6.44 -6.44
CA GLY A 175 21.04 -7.55 -7.39
C GLY A 175 20.44 -8.89 -6.94
N GLN A 176 19.98 -9.02 -5.69
CA GLN A 176 19.33 -10.24 -5.20
C GLN A 176 17.85 -10.21 -5.51
N VAL A 177 17.33 -11.25 -6.16
CA VAL A 177 15.89 -11.39 -6.44
C VAL A 177 15.13 -11.56 -5.13
N LYS A 178 14.14 -10.69 -4.91
CA LYS A 178 13.26 -10.69 -3.75
C LYS A 178 11.81 -11.03 -4.12
N GLN A 179 11.37 -10.61 -5.30
CA GLN A 179 10.05 -10.93 -5.85
C GLN A 179 10.21 -11.43 -7.28
N GLN A 180 9.47 -12.46 -7.65
CA GLN A 180 9.40 -12.98 -9.01
C GLN A 180 8.04 -13.67 -9.22
N THR A 181 7.26 -13.18 -10.19
CA THR A 181 5.88 -13.66 -10.45
C THR A 181 5.49 -13.33 -11.90
N SER A 182 4.27 -13.71 -12.30
CA SER A 182 3.58 -13.19 -13.47
C SER A 182 2.37 -12.35 -13.04
N THR A 183 2.01 -11.33 -13.82
CA THR A 183 0.80 -10.53 -13.59
C THR A 183 -0.49 -11.34 -13.73
N ILE A 184 -0.40 -12.60 -14.18
CA ILE A 184 -1.52 -13.55 -14.14
C ILE A 184 -1.93 -13.89 -12.70
N ASP A 185 -1.02 -13.75 -11.74
CA ASP A 185 -1.25 -14.00 -10.32
C ASP A 185 -1.98 -12.84 -9.61
N MET A 186 -2.29 -11.74 -10.32
CA MET A 186 -3.04 -10.61 -9.77
C MET A 186 -4.45 -11.04 -9.36
N ILE A 187 -4.84 -10.70 -8.13
CA ILE A 187 -6.19 -10.96 -7.61
C ILE A 187 -7.25 -10.19 -8.41
N TRP A 188 -6.92 -8.96 -8.79
CA TRP A 188 -7.76 -8.08 -9.59
C TRP A 188 -7.01 -7.72 -10.86
N SER A 189 -7.60 -8.05 -12.02
CA SER A 189 -7.03 -7.67 -13.32
C SER A 189 -6.99 -6.15 -13.51
N VAL A 190 -6.13 -5.66 -14.41
CA VAL A 190 -6.08 -4.24 -14.81
C VAL A 190 -7.47 -3.73 -15.21
N ARG A 191 -8.27 -4.55 -15.90
CA ARG A 191 -9.64 -4.23 -16.30
C ARG A 191 -10.55 -3.98 -15.10
N GLN A 192 -10.53 -4.90 -14.13
CA GLN A 192 -11.30 -4.81 -12.90
C GLN A 192 -10.89 -3.60 -12.06
N ILE A 193 -9.58 -3.34 -11.95
CA ILE A 193 -9.03 -2.19 -11.23
C ILE A 193 -9.55 -0.88 -11.83
N ILE A 194 -9.35 -0.65 -13.13
CA ILE A 194 -9.76 0.61 -13.77
C ILE A 194 -11.28 0.80 -13.68
N SER A 195 -12.05 -0.25 -14.00
CA SER A 195 -13.51 -0.24 -13.89
C SER A 195 -13.93 0.14 -12.47
N HIS A 196 -13.38 -0.54 -11.45
CA HIS A 196 -13.66 -0.29 -10.05
C HIS A 196 -13.41 1.16 -9.68
N LEU A 197 -12.21 1.66 -9.98
CA LEU A 197 -11.74 2.99 -9.60
C LEU A 197 -12.54 4.10 -10.29
N SER A 198 -13.05 3.85 -11.50
CA SER A 198 -13.84 4.82 -12.25
C SER A 198 -15.27 5.02 -11.69
N ARG A 199 -15.72 4.19 -10.74
CA ARG A 199 -17.10 4.27 -10.20
C ARG A 199 -17.27 5.47 -9.29
N GLY A 200 -18.03 6.46 -9.75
CA GLY A 200 -18.26 7.72 -9.05
C GLY A 200 -17.07 8.68 -9.07
N ILE A 201 -15.87 8.22 -9.43
CA ILE A 201 -14.63 9.00 -9.48
C ILE A 201 -14.14 9.10 -10.93
N THR A 202 -13.70 10.28 -11.35
CA THR A 202 -13.07 10.44 -12.67
C THR A 202 -11.59 10.13 -12.56
N LEU A 203 -11.11 9.12 -13.27
CA LEU A 203 -9.69 8.90 -13.51
C LEU A 203 -9.29 9.85 -14.62
N ARG A 204 -8.44 10.83 -14.31
CA ARG A 204 -8.02 11.82 -15.31
C ARG A 204 -6.98 11.21 -16.23
N LYS A 205 -6.92 11.71 -17.47
CA LYS A 205 -5.76 11.48 -18.33
C LYS A 205 -4.49 11.87 -17.56
N GLY A 206 -3.53 10.95 -17.51
CA GLY A 206 -2.28 11.10 -16.76
C GLY A 206 -2.31 10.46 -15.36
N THR A 207 -3.47 10.01 -14.86
CA THR A 207 -3.54 9.25 -13.62
C THR A 207 -2.70 7.96 -13.74
N VAL A 208 -1.93 7.67 -12.70
CA VAL A 208 -1.05 6.50 -12.62
C VAL A 208 -1.65 5.51 -11.62
N ILE A 209 -1.72 4.23 -11.99
CA ILE A 209 -2.30 3.18 -11.13
C ILE A 209 -1.24 2.12 -10.94
N MET A 210 -0.75 1.94 -9.72
CA MET A 210 0.16 0.86 -9.36
C MET A 210 -0.73 -0.31 -8.92
N THR A 211 -0.64 -1.44 -9.62
CA THR A 211 -1.71 -2.45 -9.60
C THR A 211 -1.64 -3.40 -8.42
N GLY A 212 -0.54 -3.35 -7.69
CA GLY A 212 -0.23 -4.21 -6.57
C GLY A 212 1.02 -5.03 -6.71
N THR A 213 1.53 -5.38 -5.55
CA THR A 213 2.78 -6.11 -5.38
C THR A 213 2.53 -7.59 -5.03
N PRO A 214 3.34 -8.51 -5.57
CA PRO A 214 3.30 -9.92 -5.18
C PRO A 214 3.93 -10.16 -3.81
N ALA A 215 3.86 -11.41 -3.35
CA ALA A 215 4.61 -11.87 -2.18
C ALA A 215 6.13 -11.63 -2.34
N GLY A 216 6.83 -11.51 -1.21
CA GLY A 216 8.28 -11.30 -1.17
C GLY A 216 8.72 -9.90 -0.71
N VAL A 217 7.77 -9.03 -0.33
CA VAL A 217 8.09 -7.76 0.34
C VAL A 217 8.85 -7.99 1.65
N GLY A 218 9.67 -7.02 2.05
CA GLY A 218 10.53 -7.08 3.21
C GLY A 218 9.80 -7.28 4.53
N PHE A 219 8.58 -6.73 4.66
CA PHE A 219 7.78 -6.80 5.89
C PHE A 219 7.60 -8.22 6.44
N PHE A 220 7.27 -9.19 5.59
CA PHE A 220 7.03 -10.57 6.03
C PHE A 220 8.31 -11.31 6.42
N ASN A 221 9.44 -10.93 5.82
CA ASN A 221 10.74 -11.53 6.07
C ASN A 221 11.55 -10.76 7.14
N ARG A 222 11.04 -9.62 7.61
CA ARG A 222 11.76 -8.64 8.46
C ARG A 222 13.08 -8.16 7.82
N GLU A 223 13.07 -8.01 6.50
CA GLU A 223 14.20 -7.54 5.69
C GLU A 223 13.86 -6.19 5.06
N PHE A 224 14.15 -5.11 5.78
CA PHE A 224 13.88 -3.74 5.32
C PHE A 224 15.07 -3.15 4.56
N LEU A 225 14.76 -2.20 3.67
CA LEU A 225 15.75 -1.42 2.94
C LEU A 225 16.57 -0.58 3.90
N LYS A 226 17.87 -0.52 3.63
CA LYS A 226 18.80 0.38 4.29
C LYS A 226 19.13 1.54 3.36
N VAL A 227 19.58 2.63 3.96
CA VAL A 227 20.22 3.71 3.24
C VAL A 227 21.36 3.14 2.39
N GLY A 228 21.40 3.53 1.13
CA GLY A 228 22.38 3.09 0.14
C GLY A 228 21.95 1.88 -0.68
N ASP A 229 20.92 1.14 -0.27
CA ASP A 229 20.41 0.00 -1.02
C ASP A 229 19.84 0.44 -2.37
N VAL A 230 20.03 -0.40 -3.38
CA VAL A 230 19.53 -0.21 -4.73
C VAL A 230 18.39 -1.18 -4.98
N VAL A 231 17.24 -0.66 -5.42
CA VAL A 231 16.07 -1.47 -5.78
C VAL A 231 15.82 -1.37 -7.28
N GLU A 232 15.75 -2.52 -7.93
CA GLU A 232 15.33 -2.65 -9.33
C GLU A 232 14.00 -3.38 -9.40
N VAL A 233 13.00 -2.77 -10.04
CA VAL A 233 11.76 -3.45 -10.45
C VAL A 233 11.76 -3.52 -11.97
N GLU A 234 11.54 -4.72 -12.50
CA GLU A 234 11.52 -5.01 -13.92
C GLU A 234 10.21 -5.68 -14.29
N ILE A 235 9.51 -5.13 -15.27
CA ILE A 235 8.41 -5.77 -15.97
C ILE A 235 8.92 -6.15 -17.36
N GLU A 236 9.08 -7.44 -17.62
CA GLU A 236 9.73 -7.95 -18.83
C GLU A 236 9.04 -7.43 -20.10
N GLY A 237 9.85 -6.90 -21.04
CA GLY A 237 9.36 -6.33 -22.29
C GLY A 237 8.64 -4.98 -22.14
N VAL A 238 8.48 -4.46 -20.93
CA VAL A 238 7.77 -3.20 -20.66
C VAL A 238 8.73 -2.11 -20.18
N ALA A 239 9.19 -2.19 -18.93
CA ALA A 239 10.01 -1.14 -18.34
C ALA A 239 10.73 -1.65 -17.10
N SER A 240 11.69 -0.86 -16.65
CA SER A 240 12.34 -1.04 -15.36
C SER A 240 12.51 0.29 -14.65
N VAL A 241 12.49 0.25 -13.33
CA VAL A 241 12.87 1.34 -12.43
C VAL A 241 14.02 0.88 -11.56
N LYS A 242 15.05 1.71 -11.41
CA LYS A 242 16.24 1.46 -10.60
C LYS A 242 16.48 2.66 -9.69
N MET A 243 16.04 2.57 -8.45
CA MET A 243 16.24 3.65 -7.48
C MET A 243 17.33 3.30 -6.47
N LYS A 244 17.89 4.33 -5.82
CA LYS A 244 18.78 4.17 -4.67
C LYS A 244 18.17 4.83 -3.43
N SER A 245 18.20 4.15 -2.29
CA SER A 245 17.83 4.73 -1.00
C SER A 245 18.88 5.75 -0.53
N GLY A 246 18.49 7.01 -0.34
CA GLY A 246 19.32 8.15 0.07
C GLY A 246 19.16 8.55 1.55
N ILE A 247 19.95 9.53 1.99
CA ILE A 247 19.84 10.13 3.32
C ILE A 247 19.25 11.54 3.18
N LEU A 248 18.01 11.70 3.62
CA LEU A 248 17.51 13.05 3.87
C LEU A 248 18.23 13.66 5.08
N ASP A 249 19.11 14.62 4.82
CA ASP A 249 19.74 15.46 5.84
C ASP A 249 18.78 16.59 6.24
N ILE A 250 18.06 16.39 7.34
CA ILE A 250 17.21 17.45 7.90
C ILE A 250 18.12 18.42 8.65
N ALA A 251 18.52 19.51 7.97
CA ALA A 251 19.02 20.68 8.67
C ALA A 251 17.88 21.23 9.53
N VAL A 252 17.95 21.01 10.84
CA VAL A 252 16.95 21.54 11.78
C VAL A 252 17.16 23.05 11.89
N GLU A 253 16.56 23.82 10.98
CA GLU A 253 16.35 25.25 11.22
C GLU A 253 15.21 25.37 12.24
N THR A 254 15.58 25.48 13.51
CA THR A 254 14.68 25.65 14.65
C THR A 254 13.96 27.00 14.60
N THR A 255 12.93 27.12 13.77
CA THR A 255 12.08 28.34 13.74
C THR A 255 10.58 28.07 13.85
N LEU A 256 10.13 26.86 14.22
CA LEU A 256 8.71 26.50 14.14
C LEU A 256 8.01 26.11 15.45
N HIS A 257 8.71 26.04 16.59
CA HIS A 257 8.03 25.73 17.85
C HIS A 257 7.26 26.91 18.48
N THR A 258 7.54 28.16 18.08
CA THR A 258 6.87 29.34 18.66
C THR A 258 5.53 29.66 17.99
N ILE A 259 5.33 29.30 16.73
CA ILE A 259 4.15 29.73 15.96
C ILE A 259 2.93 28.83 16.24
N TYR A 260 3.11 27.52 16.37
CA TYR A 260 1.99 26.60 16.65
C TYR A 260 1.37 26.78 18.04
N TYR A 261 2.19 27.11 19.05
CA TYR A 261 1.69 27.31 20.42
C TYR A 261 0.85 28.59 20.57
N LEU A 262 1.08 29.60 19.72
CA LEU A 262 0.31 30.85 19.73
C LEU A 262 -1.03 30.73 19.01
N ILE A 263 -1.10 29.98 17.90
CA ILE A 263 -2.34 29.80 17.13
C ILE A 263 -3.35 28.92 17.88
N TRP A 264 -2.89 27.88 18.57
CA TRP A 264 -3.78 26.96 19.29
C TRP A 264 -4.42 27.60 20.54
N ARG A 265 -3.73 28.56 21.17
CA ARG A 265 -4.20 29.20 22.41
C ARG A 265 -5.27 30.27 22.18
N GLU A 266 -5.31 30.91 21.01
CA GLU A 266 -6.33 31.92 20.70
C GLU A 266 -7.68 31.34 20.25
N GLN A 267 -7.70 30.18 19.58
CA GLN A 267 -8.96 29.63 19.05
C GLN A 267 -9.84 28.90 20.08
N TYR A 268 -9.27 28.38 21.17
CA TYR A 268 -10.00 27.47 22.08
C TYR A 268 -10.21 27.97 23.53
N TYR A 269 -9.73 29.16 23.89
CA TYR A 269 -10.05 29.78 25.18
C TYR A 269 -10.56 31.23 25.01
N PRO A 270 -11.84 31.44 24.66
CA PRO A 270 -12.45 32.76 24.74
C PRO A 270 -12.63 33.13 26.22
N LYS A 271 -11.67 33.86 26.80
CA LYS A 271 -11.90 34.57 28.07
C LYS A 271 -12.96 35.64 27.82
N LYS A 272 -14.08 35.54 28.53
CA LYS A 272 -15.15 36.54 28.57
C LYS A 272 -14.60 37.95 28.85
N LEU A 273 -15.20 38.91 28.15
CA LEU A 273 -15.03 40.37 28.19
C LEU A 273 -14.63 40.97 29.56
N CYS A 274 -13.70 41.94 29.54
CA CYS A 274 -14.00 43.29 30.03
C CYS A 274 -13.03 44.35 29.46
N ALA A 275 -13.59 45.55 29.22
CA ALA A 275 -13.07 46.69 28.49
C ALA A 275 -11.72 47.30 28.95
N ARG A 276 -10.89 47.74 27.99
CA ARG A 276 -10.60 49.17 27.70
C ARG A 276 -9.42 49.31 26.73
N SER A 277 -9.57 50.26 25.81
CA SER A 277 -8.58 50.74 24.86
C SER A 277 -7.18 50.99 25.45
N ARG A 278 -6.12 50.55 24.75
CA ARG A 278 -4.94 51.38 24.48
C ARG A 278 -4.02 50.75 23.42
N ARG A 279 -3.23 51.64 22.81
CA ARG A 279 -2.46 51.55 21.56
C ARG A 279 -1.43 50.42 21.51
N THR A 280 -1.19 50.01 20.27
CA THR A 280 -0.07 49.21 19.75
C THR A 280 1.29 49.77 20.16
N GLU A 281 2.15 48.93 20.75
CA GLU A 281 3.60 49.07 20.70
C GLU A 281 4.21 47.68 20.46
N VAL A 282 5.05 47.60 19.41
CA VAL A 282 5.79 46.40 19.03
C VAL A 282 7.10 46.41 19.82
N ALA A 283 7.28 45.46 20.73
CA ALA A 283 8.55 45.25 21.43
C ALA A 283 9.33 44.11 20.76
N THR A 284 10.49 44.44 20.17
CA THR A 284 11.44 43.48 19.61
C THR A 284 12.21 42.81 20.74
N ILE A 285 11.97 41.52 21.00
CA ILE A 285 12.75 40.73 21.96
C ILE A 285 13.92 40.07 21.21
N ARG A 286 15.16 40.45 21.54
CA ARG A 286 16.38 39.73 21.15
C ARG A 286 16.52 38.49 22.03
N SER A 287 16.61 37.30 21.44
CA SER A 287 16.88 36.05 22.16
C SER A 287 18.38 35.74 22.18
N SER A 288 18.89 35.38 23.36
CA SER A 288 20.19 34.72 23.54
C SER A 288 19.93 33.21 23.69
N PRO A 289 20.78 32.32 23.15
CA PRO A 289 20.52 30.88 23.18
C PRO A 289 20.80 30.31 24.58
N LEU A 290 19.82 29.61 25.15
CA LEU A 290 20.03 28.70 26.28
C LEU A 290 20.28 27.28 25.74
N PRO A 291 21.18 26.49 26.37
CA PRO A 291 21.42 25.11 25.95
C PRO A 291 20.23 24.25 26.37
N VAL A 292 19.59 23.59 25.41
CA VAL A 292 18.54 22.60 25.66
C VAL A 292 19.13 21.21 25.40
N THR A 293 19.17 20.38 26.43
CA THR A 293 19.50 18.96 26.32
C THR A 293 18.29 18.24 25.73
N ILE A 294 18.44 17.67 24.53
CA ILE A 294 17.41 16.86 23.89
C ILE A 294 17.44 15.47 24.53
N THR A 295 16.38 15.10 25.25
CA THR A 295 16.11 13.70 25.57
C THR A 295 15.41 13.05 24.39
N HIS A 296 16.08 12.12 23.72
CA HIS A 296 15.43 11.21 22.77
C HIS A 296 14.35 10.42 23.52
N HIS A 297 13.08 10.64 23.20
CA HIS A 297 12.05 9.72 23.61
C HIS A 297 12.27 8.42 22.83
N HIS A 298 12.82 7.41 23.50
CA HIS A 298 12.82 6.05 22.99
C HIS A 298 11.36 5.66 22.68
N LEU A 299 11.08 5.43 21.40
CA LEU A 299 9.92 4.64 21.02
C LEU A 299 10.03 3.29 21.75
N PRO A 300 8.92 2.73 22.26
CA PRO A 300 8.95 1.47 22.98
C PRO A 300 9.60 0.39 22.13
N ASN A 301 10.36 -0.52 22.74
CA ASN A 301 10.97 -1.67 22.08
C ASN A 301 9.86 -2.56 21.48
N ILE A 302 9.57 -2.41 20.18
CA ILE A 302 8.60 -3.25 19.45
C ILE A 302 9.36 -4.49 18.93
N THR A 303 9.86 -5.32 19.85
CA THR A 303 10.46 -6.61 19.51
C THR A 303 9.49 -7.79 19.65
N SER A 304 8.21 -7.55 19.94
CA SER A 304 7.27 -8.63 20.31
C SER A 304 5.85 -8.50 19.75
N LEU A 305 5.66 -7.95 18.54
CA LEU A 305 4.40 -8.12 17.82
C LEU A 305 4.46 -9.37 16.94
N PRO A 306 3.52 -10.32 17.08
CA PRO A 306 3.50 -11.48 16.21
C PRO A 306 3.07 -11.02 14.81
N ALA A 307 3.87 -11.34 13.79
CA ALA A 307 3.58 -11.10 12.37
C ALA A 307 2.32 -11.86 11.86
N SER A 308 1.53 -12.47 12.76
CA SER A 308 0.44 -13.39 12.46
C SER A 308 -0.90 -12.71 12.16
N SER A 309 -0.99 -11.38 12.16
CA SER A 309 -2.23 -10.64 11.85
C SER A 309 -2.35 -10.18 10.40
N PHE A 310 -1.33 -10.39 9.56
CA PHE A 310 -1.34 -9.98 8.16
C PHE A 310 -1.23 -11.23 7.27
N THR A 311 -2.27 -11.54 6.51
CA THR A 311 -2.16 -12.59 5.49
C THR A 311 -1.42 -12.06 4.27
N HIS A 312 -0.68 -12.92 3.55
CA HIS A 312 0.01 -12.54 2.31
C HIS A 312 -0.91 -11.83 1.29
N GLN A 313 -2.21 -12.14 1.28
CA GLN A 313 -3.21 -11.52 0.40
C GLN A 313 -3.66 -10.11 0.83
N GLN A 314 -3.53 -9.73 2.11
CA GLN A 314 -3.90 -8.38 2.56
C GLN A 314 -2.90 -7.30 2.12
N LEU A 315 -1.69 -7.69 1.70
CA LEU A 315 -0.68 -6.77 1.15
C LEU A 315 -0.56 -6.80 -0.39
N ALA A 316 -1.28 -7.71 -1.08
CA ALA A 316 -1.53 -7.61 -2.51
C ALA A 316 -2.58 -6.51 -2.74
N GLN A 317 -2.13 -5.26 -2.68
CA GLN A 317 -2.95 -4.05 -2.62
C GLN A 317 -3.02 -3.39 -3.99
N THR A 318 -4.07 -2.65 -4.34
CA THR A 318 -4.07 -1.88 -5.60
C THR A 318 -4.04 -0.40 -5.26
N HIS A 319 -3.05 0.30 -5.78
CA HIS A 319 -2.70 1.64 -5.33
C HIS A 319 -2.97 2.63 -6.47
N VAL A 320 -3.63 3.73 -6.15
CA VAL A 320 -3.89 4.76 -7.16
C VAL A 320 -2.99 5.95 -6.87
N LEU A 321 -2.00 6.17 -7.71
CA LEU A 321 -1.26 7.42 -7.74
C LEU A 321 -2.08 8.42 -8.58
N VAL A 322 -3.01 9.12 -7.93
CA VAL A 322 -3.82 10.13 -8.59
C VAL A 322 -2.99 11.41 -8.78
N TYR A 323 -2.59 11.67 -10.02
CA TYR A 323 -2.51 13.03 -10.57
C TYR A 323 -3.86 13.37 -11.21
#